data_AF-A0A1R1XMY1-F1
#
_entry.id   AF-A0A1R1XMY1-F1
#
_cell.length_a   1.000
_cell.length_b   1.000
_cell.length_c   1.000
_cell.angle_alpha   90.00
_cell.angle_beta   90.00
_cell.angle_gamma   90.00
#
_symmetry.space_group_name_H-M   'P 1'
#
loop_
_entity.id
_entity.type
_entity.pdbx_description
1 polymer ?
#
loop_
_entity_poly.entity_id
_entity_poly.type
_entity_poly.pdbx_seq_one_letter_code
_entity_poly.pdbx_strand_id
1 'polypeptide(L)'
;MLKSGILIIFALMCLNGAYSQSAGNAAVNFSNTSNFFGNRRQITHRFGICRNLGSVNAIRVKTLEDSEVLLYNGYNCSNLVSRIDVCGTLTEKNLRSTYRIRRLSIMVLPKSNACKYPKRKHNDNCD
;
A
#
# COMPACT_ATOMS: atom_id res chain seq x y z
N MET A 1 -41.19 -11.71 7.73
CA MET A 1 -40.55 -10.60 6.97
C MET A 1 -39.09 -10.38 7.39
N LEU A 2 -38.28 -11.44 7.51
CA LEU A 2 -36.92 -11.38 8.09
C LEU A 2 -35.80 -11.41 7.04
N LYS A 3 -36.14 -11.49 5.74
CA LYS A 3 -35.15 -11.68 4.66
C LYS A 3 -34.55 -10.37 4.11
N SER A 4 -35.21 -9.21 4.33
CA SER A 4 -34.78 -7.94 3.74
C SER A 4 -33.70 -7.20 4.53
N GLY A 5 -33.59 -7.44 5.84
CA GLY A 5 -32.63 -6.72 6.71
C GLY A 5 -31.17 -7.15 6.54
N ILE A 6 -30.94 -8.42 6.16
CA ILE A 6 -29.60 -8.99 6.02
C ILE A 6 -28.87 -8.39 4.80
N LEU A 7 -29.59 -8.11 3.71
CA LEU A 7 -29.03 -7.50 2.51
C LEU A 7 -28.50 -6.08 2.77
N ILE A 8 -29.16 -5.31 3.64
CA ILE A 8 -28.74 -3.94 3.98
C ILE A 8 -27.43 -3.96 4.78
N ILE A 9 -27.29 -4.90 5.73
CA ILE A 9 -26.08 -5.03 6.56
C ILE A 9 -24.86 -5.41 5.71
N PHE A 10 -25.02 -6.34 4.75
CA PHE A 10 -23.94 -6.71 3.84
C PHE A 10 -23.54 -5.56 2.90
N ALA A 11 -24.50 -4.79 2.39
CA ALA A 11 -24.22 -3.61 1.57
C ALA A 11 -23.42 -2.53 2.35
N LEU A 12 -23.76 -2.31 3.62
CA LEU A 12 -23.03 -1.37 4.49
C LEU A 12 -21.61 -1.83 4.83
N MET A 13 -21.38 -3.14 5.01
CA MET A 13 -20.04 -3.68 5.23
C MET A 13 -19.14 -3.56 4.00
N CYS A 14 -19.70 -3.73 2.79
CA CYS A 14 -18.96 -3.52 1.54
C CYS A 14 -18.59 -2.05 1.30
N LEU A 15 -19.45 -1.12 1.73
CA LEU A 15 -19.21 0.31 1.58
C LEU A 15 -18.08 0.79 2.52
N ASN A 16 -18.08 0.38 3.79
CA ASN A 16 -17.10 0.86 4.77
C ASN A 16 -15.64 0.42 4.53
N GLY A 17 -15.42 -0.65 3.74
CA GLY A 17 -14.07 -1.12 3.39
C GLY A 17 -13.44 -0.43 2.16
N ALA A 18 -14.26 0.17 1.29
CA ALA A 18 -13.83 0.71 -0.01
C ALA A 18 -13.43 2.19 0.03
N TYR A 19 -13.86 2.95 1.03
CA TYR A 19 -13.60 4.39 1.14
C TYR A 19 -12.21 4.70 1.70
N SER A 20 -11.13 4.36 0.98
CA SER A 20 -9.87 5.10 1.12
C SER A 20 -8.81 4.81 0.06
N GLN A 21 -9.13 4.09 -1.00
CA GLN A 21 -8.15 3.76 -2.03
C GLN A 21 -8.86 3.74 -3.39
N SER A 22 -8.25 4.36 -4.39
CA SER A 22 -8.74 4.36 -5.78
C SER A 22 -7.77 3.57 -6.64
N ALA A 23 -8.29 2.85 -7.65
CA ALA A 23 -7.45 2.15 -8.61
C ALA A 23 -6.40 3.09 -9.23
N GLY A 24 -5.20 2.57 -9.50
CA GLY A 24 -4.09 3.35 -10.01
C GLY A 24 -3.49 4.37 -9.03
N ASN A 25 -3.87 4.36 -7.75
CA ASN A 25 -3.34 5.25 -6.71
C ASN A 25 -2.80 4.48 -5.51
N ALA A 26 -1.76 5.04 -4.89
CA ALA A 26 -1.19 4.59 -3.63
C ALA A 26 -1.46 5.62 -2.53
N ALA A 27 -1.91 5.15 -1.37
CA ALA A 27 -1.96 5.93 -0.14
C ALA A 27 -0.69 5.65 0.67
N VAL A 28 0.11 6.68 0.94
CA VAL A 28 1.38 6.56 1.64
C VAL A 28 1.34 7.37 2.91
N ASN A 29 1.52 6.66 4.02
CA ASN A 29 1.69 7.24 5.34
C ASN A 29 3.15 7.17 5.71
N PHE A 30 3.69 8.23 6.30
CA PHE A 30 5.07 8.27 6.71
C PHE A 30 5.24 9.04 8.01
N SER A 31 6.28 8.67 8.75
CA SER A 31 6.63 9.28 10.03
C SER A 31 8.14 9.32 10.20
N ASN A 32 8.59 10.32 10.97
CA ASN A 32 9.98 10.42 11.41
C ASN A 32 10.28 9.50 12.60
N THR A 33 9.25 8.94 13.23
CA THR A 33 9.32 7.97 14.32
C THR A 33 8.91 6.58 13.83
N SER A 34 9.24 5.54 14.60
CA SER A 34 8.83 4.14 14.30
C SER A 34 7.33 3.88 14.45
N ASN A 35 6.63 4.79 15.15
CA ASN A 35 5.20 4.69 15.42
C ASN A 35 4.44 5.75 14.61
N PHE A 36 3.36 5.35 13.94
CA PHE A 36 2.50 6.25 13.17
C PHE A 36 1.55 7.09 14.05
N PHE A 37 1.83 7.24 15.35
CA PHE A 37 1.06 8.03 16.28
C PHE A 37 1.64 9.45 16.38
N GLY A 38 0.78 10.48 16.34
CA GLY A 38 1.13 11.89 16.55
C GLY A 38 1.84 12.59 15.37
N ASN A 39 2.81 11.94 14.72
CA ASN A 39 3.64 12.54 13.66
C ASN A 39 3.45 11.90 12.27
N ARG A 40 2.26 11.35 12.02
CA ARG A 40 1.91 10.75 10.73
C ARG A 40 1.56 11.83 9.71
N ARG A 41 2.28 11.86 8.61
CA ARG A 41 1.84 12.53 7.38
C ARG A 41 1.26 11.50 6.42
N GLN A 42 0.28 11.91 5.63
CA GLN A 42 -0.35 11.08 4.61
C GLN A 42 -0.36 11.83 3.29
N ILE A 43 -0.01 11.11 2.22
CA ILE A 43 -0.19 11.57 0.84
C ILE A 43 -0.89 10.48 0.04
N THR A 44 -1.66 10.88 -0.97
CA THR A 44 -2.19 9.99 -1.99
C THR A 44 -1.63 10.42 -3.34
N HIS A 45 -1.15 9.48 -4.14
CA HIS A 45 -0.63 9.79 -5.47
C HIS A 45 -0.88 8.64 -6.46
N ARG A 46 -0.93 8.99 -7.75
CA ARG A 46 -1.04 8.03 -8.85
C ARG A 46 0.23 7.19 -8.98
N PHE A 47 0.08 5.94 -9.41
CA PHE A 47 1.21 5.08 -9.74
C PHE A 47 2.13 5.72 -10.79
N GLY A 48 3.41 5.33 -10.78
CA GLY A 48 4.45 5.87 -11.66
C GLY A 48 4.98 7.25 -11.28
N ILE A 49 4.37 7.93 -10.30
CA ILE A 49 4.84 9.23 -9.83
C ILE A 49 5.94 9.06 -8.78
N CYS A 50 7.07 9.70 -9.01
CA CYS A 50 8.12 9.83 -8.00
C CYS A 50 7.71 10.81 -6.90
N ARG A 51 7.76 10.37 -5.64
CA ARG A 51 7.47 11.21 -4.48
C ARG A 51 8.63 11.21 -3.51
N ASN A 52 9.16 12.40 -3.24
CA ASN A 52 10.13 12.64 -2.18
C ASN A 52 9.41 12.77 -0.84
N LEU A 53 9.73 11.91 0.12
CA LEU A 53 9.19 11.93 1.47
C LEU A 53 10.13 12.60 2.48
N GLY A 54 11.37 12.90 2.06
CA GLY A 54 12.39 13.51 2.88
C GLY A 54 13.03 12.52 3.86
N SER A 55 13.43 13.00 5.03
CA SER A 55 14.06 12.18 6.06
C SER A 55 12.98 11.54 6.94
N VAL A 56 12.58 10.32 6.60
CA VAL A 56 11.56 9.53 7.32
C VAL A 56 12.16 8.24 7.87
N ASN A 57 11.54 7.69 8.92
CA ASN A 57 11.97 6.42 9.53
C ASN A 57 10.96 5.29 9.28
N ALA A 58 9.67 5.61 9.19
CA ALA A 58 8.61 4.65 8.94
C ALA A 58 7.76 5.04 7.73
N ILE A 59 7.36 4.04 6.95
CA ILE A 59 6.40 4.16 5.86
C ILE A 59 5.34 3.07 5.93
N ARG A 60 4.13 3.42 5.52
CA ARG A 60 3.06 2.48 5.25
C ARG A 60 2.45 2.83 3.91
N VAL A 61 2.65 1.96 2.93
CA VAL A 61 2.07 2.08 1.59
C VAL A 61 0.85 1.18 1.54
N LYS A 62 -0.27 1.72 1.05
CA LYS A 62 -1.49 0.97 0.79
C LYS A 62 -1.87 1.11 -0.68
N THR A 63 -2.20 0.00 -1.31
CA THR A 63 -2.70 -0.09 -2.68
C THR A 63 -3.92 -1.01 -2.74
N LEU A 64 -4.82 -0.79 -3.70
CA LEU A 64 -5.87 -1.78 -3.99
C LEU A 64 -5.38 -2.90 -4.90
N GLU A 65 -4.46 -2.56 -5.79
CA GLU A 65 -3.96 -3.45 -6.82
C GLU A 65 -2.61 -4.02 -6.39
N ASP A 66 -2.30 -5.21 -6.91
CA ASP A 66 -0.97 -5.80 -6.84
C ASP A 66 0.04 -4.81 -7.43
N SER A 67 1.02 -4.45 -6.62
CA SER A 67 1.95 -3.37 -6.95
C SER A 67 3.34 -3.67 -6.46
N GLU A 68 4.30 -2.92 -6.97
CA GLU A 68 5.68 -2.91 -6.50
C GLU A 68 6.02 -1.51 -6.00
N VAL A 69 6.56 -1.44 -4.78
CA VAL A 69 7.09 -0.22 -4.19
C VAL A 69 8.59 -0.20 -4.43
N LEU A 70 9.04 0.84 -5.11
CA LEU A 70 10.45 1.13 -5.36
C LEU A 70 10.92 2.17 -4.34
N LEU A 71 11.96 1.83 -3.58
CA LEU A 71 12.58 2.71 -2.60
C LEU A 71 13.88 3.29 -3.17
N TYR A 72 14.02 4.60 -3.12
CA TYR A 72 15.20 5.32 -3.61
C TYR A 72 15.86 6.14 -2.50
N ASN A 73 17.19 6.21 -2.53
CA ASN A 73 17.96 7.04 -1.61
C ASN A 73 18.29 8.39 -2.24
N GLY A 74 17.60 9.44 -1.80
CA GLY A 74 17.78 10.80 -2.28
C GLY A 74 16.47 11.56 -2.41
N TYR A 75 16.54 12.69 -3.12
CA TYR A 75 15.42 13.59 -3.36
C TYR A 75 14.62 13.27 -4.62
N ASN A 76 15.10 12.33 -5.42
CA ASN A 76 14.52 11.89 -6.68
C ASN A 76 14.60 10.36 -6.81
N CYS A 77 13.94 9.82 -7.83
CA CYS A 77 13.87 8.39 -8.09
C CYS A 77 14.98 7.93 -9.05
N SER A 78 16.24 8.27 -8.73
CA SER A 78 17.42 7.91 -9.54
C SER A 78 18.25 6.79 -8.92
N ASN A 79 18.42 6.79 -7.59
CA ASN A 79 19.25 5.84 -6.87
C ASN A 79 18.40 4.76 -6.19
N LEU A 80 18.06 3.70 -6.93
CA LEU A 80 17.21 2.61 -6.45
C LEU A 80 17.93 1.77 -5.39
N VAL A 81 17.27 1.53 -4.26
CA VAL A 81 17.79 0.75 -3.14
C VAL A 81 17.08 -0.59 -3.00
N SER A 82 15.75 -0.61 -3.18
CA SER A 82 14.96 -1.82 -2.97
C SER A 82 13.69 -1.82 -3.81
N ARG A 83 13.21 -3.02 -4.13
CA ARG A 83 11.92 -3.29 -4.75
C ARG A 83 11.15 -4.25 -3.86
N ILE A 84 9.89 -3.91 -3.56
CA ILE A 84 9.09 -4.67 -2.61
C ILE A 84 7.71 -4.87 -3.21
N ASP A 85 7.29 -6.13 -3.35
CA ASP A 85 5.94 -6.48 -3.78
C ASP A 85 4.93 -6.18 -2.68
N VAL A 86 3.80 -5.58 -3.05
CA VAL A 86 2.76 -5.11 -2.13
C VAL A 86 1.39 -5.59 -2.55
N CYS A 87 0.79 -6.35 -1.63
CA CYS A 87 -0.53 -6.98 -1.72
C CYS A 87 -1.49 -6.30 -0.74
N GLY A 88 -1.91 -5.07 -1.03
CA GLY A 88 -2.80 -4.33 -0.14
C GLY A 88 -2.08 -3.36 0.79
N THR A 89 -1.22 -3.83 1.70
CA THR A 89 -0.52 -2.93 2.64
C THR A 89 0.91 -3.40 2.96
N LEU A 90 1.87 -2.52 2.74
CA LEU A 90 3.25 -2.63 3.21
C LEU A 90 3.44 -1.71 4.41
N THR A 91 4.10 -2.19 5.47
CA THR A 91 4.54 -1.33 6.59
C THR A 91 6.01 -1.62 6.91
N GLU A 92 6.85 -0.59 6.84
CA GLU A 92 8.22 -0.60 7.30
C GLU A 92 8.38 0.48 8.40
N LYS A 93 8.99 0.12 9.52
CA LYS A 93 9.10 1.01 10.69
C LYS A 93 10.53 1.52 10.94
N ASN A 94 11.53 0.94 10.27
CA ASN A 94 12.94 1.21 10.51
C ASN A 94 13.74 1.34 9.20
N LEU A 95 13.29 2.20 8.28
CA LEU A 95 13.89 2.41 6.97
C LEU A 95 15.41 2.68 7.00
N ARG A 96 15.87 3.45 8.00
CA ARG A 96 17.28 3.80 8.14
C ARG A 96 18.15 2.59 8.48
N SER A 97 17.65 1.69 9.31
CA SER A 97 18.38 0.48 9.70
C SER A 97 18.32 -0.55 8.57
N THR A 98 17.12 -0.79 8.04
CA THR A 98 16.87 -1.82 7.03
C THR A 98 17.56 -1.52 5.69
N TYR A 99 17.49 -0.27 5.22
CA TYR A 99 17.95 0.09 3.88
C TYR A 99 19.11 1.08 3.85
N ARG A 100 19.60 1.54 5.02
CA ARG A 100 20.69 2.54 5.15
C ARG A 100 20.40 3.85 4.38
N ILE A 101 19.12 4.23 4.29
CA ILE A 101 18.64 5.41 3.55
C ILE A 101 18.62 6.64 4.49
N ARG A 102 19.15 7.78 4.04
CA ARG A 102 19.06 9.07 4.77
C ARG A 102 17.86 9.91 4.33
N ARG A 103 17.55 9.91 3.04
CA ARG A 103 16.39 10.59 2.45
C ARG A 103 15.67 9.62 1.53
N LEU A 104 14.36 9.51 1.70
CA LEU A 104 13.57 8.55 0.97
C LEU A 104 12.77 9.24 -0.13
N SER A 105 12.92 8.74 -1.35
CA SER A 105 11.95 8.92 -2.41
C SER A 105 11.34 7.57 -2.77
N ILE A 106 10.07 7.56 -3.14
CA ILE A 106 9.35 6.35 -3.50
C ILE A 106 8.68 6.50 -4.85
N MET A 107 8.48 5.36 -5.51
CA MET A 107 7.57 5.22 -6.65
C MET A 107 6.80 3.93 -6.47
N VAL A 108 5.50 3.96 -6.74
CA VAL A 108 4.65 2.77 -6.71
C VAL A 108 4.23 2.45 -8.14
N LEU A 109 4.45 1.22 -8.58
CA LEU A 109 4.11 0.76 -9.92
C LEU A 109 3.09 -0.38 -9.85
N PRO A 110 2.17 -0.48 -10.82
CA PRO A 110 1.34 -1.67 -10.94
C PRO A 110 2.24 -2.86 -11.32
N LYS A 111 2.02 -4.02 -10.70
CA LYS A 111 2.76 -5.24 -11.02
C LYS A 111 1.82 -6.43 -10.97
N SER A 112 1.44 -6.92 -12.14
CA SER A 112 0.61 -8.11 -12.26
C SER A 112 1.29 -9.31 -11.62
N ASN A 113 0.55 -10.08 -10.82
CA ASN A 113 1.05 -11.28 -10.13
C ASN A 113 2.20 -11.03 -9.14
N ALA A 114 2.35 -9.80 -8.63
CA ALA A 114 3.26 -9.54 -7.51
C ALA A 114 2.93 -10.44 -6.32
N CYS A 115 1.63 -10.69 -6.14
CA CYS A 115 1.08 -11.49 -5.08
C CYS A 115 0.55 -12.76 -5.70
N LYS A 116 1.34 -13.84 -5.65
CA LYS A 116 0.81 -15.19 -5.92
C LYS A 116 -0.13 -15.57 -4.78
N TYR A 117 -1.33 -14.99 -4.76
CA TYR A 117 -2.41 -15.59 -4.00
C TYR A 117 -2.59 -16.99 -4.60
N PRO A 118 -2.54 -18.06 -3.79
CA PRO A 118 -2.98 -19.36 -4.27
C PRO A 118 -4.45 -19.19 -4.63
N LYS A 119 -4.72 -18.99 -5.93
CA LYS A 119 -6.08 -19.08 -6.46
C LYS A 119 -6.51 -20.49 -6.12
N ARG A 120 -7.40 -20.66 -5.13
CA ARG A 120 -8.08 -21.93 -4.95
C ARG A 120 -8.61 -22.30 -6.32
N LYS A 121 -8.17 -23.45 -6.83
CA LYS A 121 -8.79 -24.06 -8.01
C LYS A 121 -10.30 -24.00 -7.74
N HIS A 122 -11.03 -23.31 -8.61
CA HIS A 122 -12.48 -23.42 -8.62
C HIS A 122 -12.73 -24.90 -8.93
N ASN A 123 -13.02 -25.69 -7.90
CA ASN A 123 -13.67 -26.96 -8.13
C ASN A 123 -15.08 -26.56 -8.55
N ASP A 124 -15.37 -26.69 -9.84
CA ASP A 124 -16.72 -26.55 -10.43
C ASP A 124 -17.65 -27.70 -10.00
N ASN A 125 -17.45 -28.28 -8.81
CA ASN A 125 -18.29 -29.31 -8.24
C ASN A 125 -19.06 -28.72 -7.06
N CYS A 126 -20.06 -27.92 -7.39
CA CYS A 126 -21.26 -27.80 -6.56
C CYS A 126 -22.35 -28.62 -7.25
N ASP A 127 -22.39 -29.92 -6.93
CA ASP A 127 -23.61 -30.72 -7.01
C ASP A 127 -24.47 -30.46 -5.76
#